data_AF-A0A0C2H9R1-F1
#
_entry.id   AF-A0A0C2H9R1-F1
#
_cell.length_a   1.000
_cell.length_b   1.000
_cell.length_c   1.000
_cell.angle_alpha   90.00
_cell.angle_beta   90.00
_cell.angle_gamma   90.00
#
_symmetry.space_group_name_H-M   'P 1'
#
loop_
_entity.id
_entity.type
_entity.pdbx_description
1 polymer ?
#
loop_
_entity_poly.entity_id
_entity_poly.type
_entity_poly.pdbx_seq_one_letter_code
_entity_poly.pdbx_strand_id
1 'polypeptide(L)'
;MILSIPGREEQREPSEAFKHERAQWEVDQLCSALDLQSIHIDSAPFQLVETTSIFKIHSVFSLLGLRRAYVTKLGRLVGVVSLKELRAAIESINNTTSAVSDSDTTERNEVVKQVRACDTYMNNV
;
A
#
# COMPACT_ATOMS: atom_id res chain seq x y z
N MET A 1 -70.63 2.44 -0.51
CA MET A 1 -69.59 2.94 0.40
C MET A 1 -68.32 2.11 0.13
N ILE A 2 -67.44 2.59 -0.75
CA ILE A 2 -66.12 2.00 -1.00
C ILE A 2 -65.16 3.19 -1.06
N LEU A 3 -64.28 3.27 -0.07
CA LEU A 3 -63.25 4.30 0.03
C LEU A 3 -62.16 4.00 -1.01
N SER A 4 -62.07 4.83 -2.07
CA SER A 4 -60.90 4.87 -2.94
C SER A 4 -59.72 5.44 -2.15
N ILE A 5 -58.77 4.57 -1.81
CA ILE A 5 -57.50 4.95 -1.21
C ILE A 5 -56.65 5.58 -2.33
N PRO A 6 -56.20 6.85 -2.19
CA PRO A 6 -55.38 7.48 -3.20
C PRO A 6 -53.92 7.03 -3.06
N GLY A 7 -53.27 6.83 -4.21
CA GLY A 7 -51.87 7.19 -4.36
C GLY A 7 -50.86 6.24 -3.71
N ARG A 8 -50.66 5.11 -4.38
CA ARG A 8 -49.38 4.38 -4.47
C ARG A 8 -48.19 5.34 -4.30
N GLU A 9 -47.40 5.14 -3.27
CA GLU A 9 -46.10 5.78 -3.08
C GLU A 9 -45.24 5.49 -4.30
N GLU A 10 -45.15 6.48 -5.19
CA GLU A 10 -44.24 6.49 -6.31
C GLU A 10 -42.83 6.60 -5.74
N GLN A 11 -42.18 5.44 -5.63
CA GLN A 11 -40.73 5.35 -5.52
C GLN A 11 -40.14 6.11 -6.70
N ARG A 12 -39.79 7.38 -6.47
CA ARG A 12 -39.00 8.18 -7.42
C ARG A 12 -37.65 7.49 -7.55
N GLU A 13 -37.57 6.58 -8.51
CA GLU A 13 -36.30 6.28 -9.17
C GLU A 13 -35.67 7.63 -9.54
N PRO A 14 -34.47 7.96 -9.05
CA PRO A 14 -33.83 9.23 -9.36
C PRO A 14 -33.70 9.30 -10.87
N SER A 15 -34.30 10.34 -11.46
CA SER A 15 -34.34 10.53 -12.91
C SER A 15 -32.94 10.42 -13.49
N GLU A 16 -32.81 9.83 -14.67
CA GLU A 16 -31.53 9.73 -15.40
C GLU A 16 -30.84 11.10 -15.55
N ALA A 17 -31.62 12.17 -15.60
CA ALA A 17 -31.13 13.55 -15.59
C ALA A 17 -30.36 13.92 -14.32
N PHE A 18 -30.83 13.49 -13.13
CA PHE A 18 -30.13 13.73 -11.85
C PHE A 18 -28.84 12.90 -11.75
N LYS A 19 -28.82 11.69 -12.31
CA LYS A 19 -27.61 10.87 -12.40
C LYS A 19 -26.58 11.52 -13.32
N HIS A 20 -27.02 12.08 -14.44
CA HIS A 20 -26.15 12.76 -15.40
C HIS A 20 -25.59 14.08 -14.84
N GLU A 21 -26.42 14.87 -14.17
CA GLU A 21 -26.01 16.11 -13.50
C GLU A 21 -24.98 15.84 -12.39
N ARG A 22 -25.21 14.80 -11.58
CA ARG A 22 -24.22 14.38 -10.57
C ARG A 22 -22.90 13.94 -11.22
N ALA A 23 -22.95 13.15 -12.29
CA ALA A 23 -21.74 12.68 -12.97
C ALA A 23 -20.93 13.83 -13.58
N GLN A 24 -21.60 14.82 -14.17
CA GLN A 24 -20.93 16.03 -14.66
C GLN A 24 -20.29 16.82 -13.52
N TRP A 25 -21.00 16.99 -12.41
CA TRP A 25 -20.45 17.65 -11.22
C TRP A 25 -19.26 16.89 -10.62
N GLU A 26 -19.30 15.55 -10.56
CA GLU A 26 -18.19 14.72 -10.09
C GLU A 26 -16.94 14.90 -10.95
N VAL A 27 -17.09 14.93 -12.28
CA VAL A 27 -15.97 15.17 -13.20
C VAL A 27 -15.39 16.57 -13.00
N ASP A 28 -16.23 17.60 -12.93
CA ASP A 28 -15.78 18.98 -12.73
C ASP A 28 -15.08 19.16 -11.36
N GLN A 29 -15.58 18.52 -10.31
CA GLN A 29 -14.94 18.56 -9.00
C GLN A 29 -13.63 17.79 -8.95
N LEU A 30 -13.53 16.63 -9.62
CA LEU A 30 -12.28 15.87 -9.71
C LEU A 30 -11.22 16.60 -10.54
N CYS A 31 -11.63 17.43 -11.50
CA CYS A 31 -10.73 18.31 -12.25
C CYS A 31 -10.30 19.56 -11.47
N SER A 32 -11.07 19.97 -10.45
CA SER A 32 -10.72 21.10 -9.60
C SER A 32 -9.55 20.76 -8.68
N ALA A 33 -8.66 21.74 -8.46
CA ALA A 33 -7.58 21.58 -7.49
C ALA A 33 -8.19 21.54 -6.08
N LEU A 34 -7.92 20.47 -5.35
CA LEU A 34 -8.31 20.33 -3.96
C LEU A 34 -7.60 21.39 -3.11
N ASP A 35 -8.38 22.23 -2.43
CA ASP A 35 -7.85 23.13 -1.41
C ASP A 35 -7.60 22.34 -0.12
N LEU A 36 -6.33 22.05 0.14
CA LEU A 36 -5.89 21.33 1.33
C LEU A 36 -5.73 22.24 2.56
N GLN A 37 -5.91 23.56 2.43
CA GLN A 37 -5.72 24.51 3.52
C GLN A 37 -6.81 24.42 4.59
N SER A 38 -8.03 24.04 4.21
CA SER A 38 -9.16 23.90 5.14
C SER A 38 -9.30 22.49 5.73
N ILE A 39 -8.39 21.57 5.41
CA ILE A 39 -8.48 20.16 5.83
C ILE A 39 -7.46 19.92 6.96
N HIS A 40 -7.94 19.35 8.07
CA HIS A 40 -7.07 18.88 9.14
C HIS A 40 -6.30 17.63 8.68
N ILE A 41 -5.06 17.83 8.25
CA ILE A 41 -4.13 16.75 7.94
C ILE A 41 -3.40 16.37 9.23
N ASP A 42 -3.75 15.22 9.79
CA ASP A 42 -3.03 14.68 10.92
C ASP A 42 -1.66 14.17 10.48
N SER A 43 -0.62 14.61 11.16
CA SER A 43 0.72 14.05 10.99
C SER A 43 0.74 12.61 11.51
N ALA A 44 1.36 11.70 10.75
CA ALA A 44 1.46 10.31 11.18
C ALA A 44 2.23 10.22 12.52
N PRO A 45 1.67 9.57 13.56
CA PRO A 45 2.28 9.54 14.89
C PRO A 45 3.57 8.70 14.94
N PHE A 46 3.79 7.88 13.92
CA PHE A 46 5.03 7.13 13.73
C PHE A 46 5.30 6.97 12.23
N GLN A 47 6.56 6.83 11.88
CA GLN A 47 7.03 6.72 10.52
C GLN A 47 7.96 5.52 10.41
N LEU A 48 7.72 4.65 9.42
CA LEU A 48 8.59 3.53 9.15
C LEU A 48 9.58 3.88 8.05
N VAL A 49 10.85 3.52 8.23
CA VAL A 49 11.91 3.77 7.25
C VAL A 49 12.12 2.49 6.43
N GLU A 50 12.40 2.63 5.13
CA GLU A 50 12.64 1.46 4.25
C GLU A 50 13.81 0.56 4.71
N THR A 51 14.77 1.09 5.47
CA THR A 51 15.96 0.38 5.95
C THR A 51 15.72 -0.41 7.24
N THR A 52 14.47 -0.46 7.72
CA THR A 52 14.12 -1.16 8.96
C THR A 52 13.98 -2.66 8.70
N SER A 53 14.63 -3.51 9.51
CA SER A 53 14.51 -4.95 9.34
C SER A 53 13.11 -5.47 9.69
N ILE A 54 12.65 -6.51 9.00
CA ILE A 54 11.34 -7.15 9.21
C ILE A 54 11.06 -7.50 10.68
N PHE A 55 12.08 -8.01 11.40
CA PHE A 55 11.97 -8.36 12.81
C PHE A 55 11.78 -7.14 13.71
N LYS A 56 12.49 -6.04 13.43
CA LYS A 56 12.30 -4.77 14.16
C LYS A 56 10.91 -4.19 13.89
N ILE A 57 10.44 -4.29 12.65
CA ILE A 57 9.08 -3.87 12.29
C ILE A 57 8.05 -4.67 13.11
N HIS A 58 8.22 -5.98 13.25
CA HIS A 58 7.33 -6.83 14.04
C HIS A 58 7.30 -6.41 15.52
N SER A 59 8.48 -6.19 16.11
CA SER A 59 8.58 -5.69 17.49
C SER A 59 7.87 -4.34 17.67
N VAL A 60 8.07 -3.38 16.77
CA VAL A 60 7.42 -2.06 16.83
C VAL A 60 5.91 -2.16 16.67
N PHE A 61 5.43 -2.97 15.72
CA PHE A 61 4.01 -3.20 15.51
C PHE A 61 3.34 -3.81 16.75
N SER A 62 3.98 -4.80 17.37
CA SER A 62 3.48 -5.41 18.60
C SER A 62 3.50 -4.46 19.79
N LEU A 63 4.56 -3.65 19.94
CA LEU A 63 4.69 -2.71 21.04
C LEU A 63 3.65 -1.59 20.98
N LEU A 64 3.40 -1.07 19.78
CA LEU A 64 2.48 0.04 19.57
C LEU A 64 1.06 -0.42 19.23
N GLY A 65 0.80 -1.72 19.11
CA GLY A 65 -0.51 -2.27 18.75
C GLY A 65 -0.99 -1.83 17.35
N LEU A 66 -0.06 -1.59 16.42
CA LEU A 66 -0.37 -1.02 15.12
C LEU A 66 -0.90 -2.06 14.14
N ARG A 67 -1.86 -1.64 13.31
CA ARG A 67 -2.42 -2.49 12.23
C ARG A 67 -1.79 -2.19 10.87
N ARG A 68 -1.44 -0.93 10.64
CA ARG A 68 -0.89 -0.41 9.38
C ARG A 68 0.19 0.62 9.69
N ALA A 69 1.23 0.64 8.88
CA ALA A 69 2.30 1.62 8.94
C ALA A 69 2.63 2.17 7.56
N TYR A 70 2.95 3.45 7.49
CA TYR A 70 3.45 4.07 6.28
C TYR A 70 4.96 3.99 6.25
N VAL A 71 5.49 3.42 5.16
CA VAL A 71 6.92 3.34 4.88
C VAL A 71 7.31 4.55 4.06
N THR A 72 8.41 5.16 4.46
CA THR A 72 8.91 6.39 3.87
C THR A 72 10.40 6.30 3.59
N LYS A 73 10.83 7.06 2.57
CA LYS A 73 12.22 7.29 2.23
C LYS A 73 12.42 8.78 2.05
N LEU A 74 13.20 9.42 2.93
CA LEU A 74 13.48 10.87 2.89
C LEU A 74 12.19 11.72 2.78
N GLY A 75 11.13 11.35 3.52
CA GLY A 75 9.84 12.05 3.51
C GLY A 75 8.92 11.72 2.33
N ARG A 76 9.33 10.84 1.41
CA ARG A 76 8.46 10.32 0.34
C ARG A 76 7.79 9.04 0.80
N LEU A 77 6.48 8.94 0.59
CA LEU A 77 5.73 7.71 0.82
C LEU A 77 6.18 6.65 -0.20
N VAL A 78 6.71 5.54 0.31
CA VAL A 78 7.13 4.39 -0.51
C VAL A 78 6.02 3.34 -0.55
N GLY A 79 5.31 3.16 0.57
CA GLY A 79 4.23 2.18 0.64
C GLY A 79 3.59 2.07 2.01
N VAL A 80 2.70 1.09 2.17
CA VAL A 80 2.03 0.77 3.43
C VAL A 80 2.33 -0.69 3.76
N VAL A 81 2.57 -0.97 5.04
CA VAL A 81 2.79 -2.33 5.55
C VAL A 81 1.71 -2.65 6.56
N SER A 82 1.13 -3.85 6.47
CA SER A 82 0.17 -4.37 7.44
C SER A 82 0.76 -5.49 8.31
N LEU A 83 0.16 -5.70 9.49
CA LEU A 83 0.56 -6.80 10.39
C LEU A 83 0.42 -8.18 9.73
N LYS A 84 -0.54 -8.36 8.80
CA LYS A 84 -0.79 -9.62 8.10
C LYS A 84 0.36 -9.98 7.17
N GLU A 85 0.78 -9.02 6.35
CA GLU A 85 1.90 -9.18 5.42
C GLU A 85 3.20 -9.42 6.20
N LEU A 86 3.37 -8.74 7.33
CA LEU A 86 4.53 -8.87 8.18
C LEU A 86 4.68 -10.29 8.76
N ARG A 87 3.58 -10.92 9.20
CA ARG A 87 3.60 -12.32 9.66
C ARG A 87 3.93 -13.28 8.54
N ALA A 88 3.26 -13.13 7.40
CA ALA A 88 3.49 -13.97 6.22
C ALA A 88 4.95 -13.88 5.73
N ALA A 89 5.53 -12.69 5.75
CA ALA A 89 6.94 -12.48 5.38
C ALA A 89 7.91 -13.18 6.37
N ILE A 90 7.64 -13.13 7.67
CA ILE A 90 8.47 -13.81 8.68
C ILE A 90 8.38 -15.33 8.54
N GLU A 91 7.18 -15.88 8.34
CA GLU A 91 6.97 -17.30 8.08
C GLU A 91 7.67 -17.76 6.80
N SER A 92 7.59 -16.96 5.73
CA SER A 92 8.29 -17.23 4.47
C SER A 92 9.81 -17.27 4.65
N ILE A 93 10.39 -16.31 5.38
CA ILE A 93 11.84 -16.28 5.64
C ILE A 93 12.27 -17.55 6.40
N ASN A 94 11.54 -17.93 7.46
CA ASN A 94 11.85 -19.12 8.25
C ASN A 94 11.73 -20.42 7.44
N ASN A 95 10.73 -20.51 6.55
CA ASN A 95 10.55 -21.66 5.67
C ASN A 95 11.64 -21.73 4.59
N THR A 96 12.11 -20.59 4.06
CA THR A 96 13.22 -20.58 3.09
C THR A 96 14.54 -21.07 3.68
N THR A 97 14.79 -20.83 4.97
CA THR A 97 15.96 -21.42 5.66
C THR A 97 15.83 -22.92 5.91
N SER A 98 14.60 -23.46 5.95
CA SER A 98 14.34 -24.90 6.19
C SER A 98 14.19 -25.72 4.91
N ALA A 99 14.03 -25.08 3.76
CA ALA A 99 13.86 -25.72 2.45
C ALA A 99 15.16 -25.81 1.63
N VAL A 100 16.31 -25.41 2.18
CA VAL A 100 17.62 -25.70 1.58
C VAL A 100 18.16 -27.02 2.15
N SER A 101 17.40 -28.08 1.94
CA SER A 101 17.86 -29.47 1.98
C SER A 101 17.06 -30.23 0.93
N ASP A 102 17.73 -30.46 -0.21
CA ASP A 102 17.42 -31.34 -1.34
C ASP A 102 16.20 -31.05 -2.25
N SER A 103 16.48 -30.42 -3.39
CA SER A 103 16.28 -31.04 -4.72
C SER A 103 16.99 -30.21 -5.81
N ASP A 104 17.75 -30.92 -6.65
CA ASP A 104 18.55 -30.44 -7.79
C ASP A 104 17.89 -29.39 -8.70
N THR A 105 18.65 -28.38 -9.11
CA THR A 105 18.95 -28.09 -10.54
C THR A 105 20.02 -26.99 -10.62
N THR A 106 21.21 -27.42 -11.03
CA THR A 106 22.31 -26.71 -11.69
C THR A 106 21.89 -25.45 -12.47
N GLU A 107 22.77 -24.43 -12.52
CA GLU A 107 22.71 -23.19 -13.35
C GLU A 107 22.05 -21.94 -12.75
N ARG A 108 22.59 -21.34 -11.66
CA ARG A 108 22.53 -19.87 -11.45
C ARG A 108 23.78 -19.26 -10.80
N ASN A 109 24.91 -19.97 -10.79
CA ASN A 109 26.17 -19.48 -10.20
C ASN A 109 27.13 -18.87 -11.23
N GLU A 110 26.64 -18.10 -12.20
CA GLU A 110 27.49 -17.40 -13.18
C GLU A 110 27.37 -15.87 -13.16
N VAL A 111 26.41 -15.30 -12.42
CA VAL A 111 26.23 -13.83 -12.40
C VAL A 111 27.10 -13.12 -11.34
N VAL A 112 27.59 -13.84 -10.32
CA VAL A 112 28.32 -13.21 -9.20
C VAL A 112 29.83 -13.05 -9.45
N LYS A 113 30.38 -13.62 -10.54
CA LYS A 113 31.81 -13.47 -10.85
C LYS A 113 32.15 -12.25 -11.72
N GLN A 114 31.16 -11.53 -12.25
CA GLN A 114 31.41 -10.41 -13.17
C GLN A 114 31.44 -9.03 -12.48
N VAL A 115 31.02 -8.91 -11.22
CA VAL A 115 30.97 -7.60 -10.53
C VAL A 115 32.28 -7.24 -9.79
N ARG A 116 33.19 -8.21 -9.57
CA ARG A 116 34.48 -7.92 -8.88
C ARG A 116 35.59 -7.41 -9.80
N ALA A 117 35.36 -7.27 -11.10
CA ALA A 117 36.39 -6.84 -12.05
C ALA A 117 36.37 -5.34 -12.40
N CYS A 118 35.32 -4.58 -12.03
CA CYS A 118 35.25 -3.15 -12.39
C CYS A 118 35.80 -2.18 -11.33
N ASP A 119 36.09 -2.64 -10.11
CA ASP A 119 36.61 -1.76 -9.05
C ASP A 119 38.14 -1.60 -9.05
N THR A 120 38.85 -2.22 -10.00
CA THR A 120 40.34 -2.18 -10.05
C THR A 120 40.90 -1.21 -11.10
N TYR A 121 40.09 -0.51 -11.90
CA TYR A 121 40.58 0.30 -13.03
C TYR A 121 40.32 1.81 -12.94
N MET A 122 40.30 2.39 -11.73
CA MET A 122 40.38 3.86 -11.54
C MET A 122 41.29 4.33 -10.41
N ASN A 123 42.08 3.43 -9.81
CA ASN A 123 43.15 3.80 -8.89
C ASN A 123 44.48 3.37 -9.51
N ASN A 124 44.99 4.17 -10.44
CA ASN A 124 46.41 4.51 -10.57
C ASN A 124 46.59 5.58 -11.66
N VAL A 125 47.33 6.61 -11.27
CA VAL A 125 48.02 7.62 -12.09
C VAL A 125 48.82 6.96 -13.21
#